data_AF-A0A7W0H1Q4-F1
#
_entry.id   AF-A0A7W0H1Q4-F1
#
_cell.length_a   1.000
_cell.length_b   1.000
_cell.length_c   1.000
_cell.angle_alpha   90.00
_cell.angle_beta   90.00
_cell.angle_gamma   90.00
#
_symmetry.space_group_name_H-M   'P 1'
#
loop_
_entity.id
_entity.type
_entity.pdbx_description
1 polymer ?
#
loop_
_entity_poly.entity_id
_entity_poly.type
_entity_poly.pdbx_seq_one_letter_code
_entity_poly.pdbx_strand_id
1 'polypeptide(L)'
;MLLILRDTPPKGERTLAQAGHTQDVLNMRKRFQEVMQPEAVELVEGLTGRRVIGFMSENHIDPDLGAEVFVLEPADEPGQLEEAESTDAQG
;
A
#
# COMPACT_ATOMS: atom_id res chain seq x y z
N MET A 1 -7.36 1.17 -3.96
CA MET A 1 -6.35 2.24 -3.84
C MET A 1 -5.04 1.61 -3.38
N LEU A 2 -3.92 1.97 -4.01
CA LEU A 2 -2.58 1.48 -3.66
C LEU A 2 -1.74 2.67 -3.20
N LEU A 3 -1.09 2.53 -2.04
CA LEU A 3 -0.07 3.45 -1.55
C LEU A 3 1.27 2.74 -1.51
N ILE A 4 2.29 3.40 -2.03
CA ILE A 4 3.68 2.96 -1.91
C ILE A 4 4.41 3.92 -0.99
N LEU A 5 4.91 3.40 0.11
CA LEU A 5 5.72 4.10 1.08
C LEU A 5 7.18 3.82 0.74
N ARG A 6 7.95 4.87 0.60
CA ARG A 6 9.40 4.77 0.45
C ARG A 6 10.02 5.65 1.52
N ASP A 7 10.56 5.00 2.54
CA ASP A 7 11.17 5.71 3.65
C ASP A 7 12.57 5.19 3.92
N THR A 8 13.35 6.01 4.61
CA THR A 8 14.65 5.58 5.12
C THR A 8 14.42 4.94 6.48
N PRO A 9 14.85 3.69 6.72
CA PRO A 9 14.59 3.03 7.99
C PRO A 9 15.24 3.84 9.11
N PRO A 10 14.57 4.01 10.27
CA PRO A 10 15.20 4.56 11.46
C PRO A 10 16.54 3.86 11.74
N LYS A 11 17.53 4.60 12.25
CA LYS A 11 18.90 4.08 12.46
C LYS A 11 18.92 2.76 13.24
N GLY A 12 18.03 2.59 14.22
CA GLY A 12 17.87 1.35 14.98
C GLY A 12 17.43 0.16 14.13
N GLU A 13 16.38 0.30 13.33
CA GLU A 13 15.89 -0.76 12.42
C GLU A 13 16.95 -1.19 11.41
N ARG A 14 17.65 -0.22 10.81
CA ARG A 14 18.75 -0.51 9.89
C ARG A 14 19.85 -1.32 10.57
N THR A 15 20.20 -0.96 11.80
CA THR A 15 21.26 -1.64 12.56
C THR A 15 20.85 -3.08 12.88
N LEU A 16 19.61 -3.31 13.28
CA LEU A 16 19.06 -4.64 13.54
C LEU A 16 19.04 -5.50 12.27
N ALA A 17 18.53 -4.96 11.15
CA ALA A 17 18.52 -5.68 9.88
C ALA A 17 19.93 -6.06 9.42
N GLN A 18 20.90 -5.14 9.52
CA GLN A 18 22.31 -5.41 9.19
C GLN A 18 22.97 -6.46 10.10
N ALA A 19 22.50 -6.59 11.34
CA ALA A 19 22.93 -7.62 12.28
C ALA A 19 22.24 -8.99 12.08
N GLY A 20 21.42 -9.14 11.04
CA GLY A 20 20.72 -10.39 10.71
C GLY A 20 19.32 -10.51 11.31
N HIS A 21 18.81 -9.47 11.98
CA HIS A 21 17.48 -9.45 12.62
C HIS A 21 16.38 -8.90 11.72
N THR A 22 16.47 -9.14 10.41
CA THR A 22 15.51 -8.64 9.42
C THR A 22 14.07 -9.04 9.73
N GLN A 23 13.84 -10.29 10.15
CA GLN A 23 12.48 -10.75 10.45
C GLN A 23 11.87 -10.02 11.66
N ASP A 24 12.69 -9.68 12.66
CA ASP A 24 12.23 -8.93 13.84
C ASP A 24 11.79 -7.51 13.43
N VAL A 25 12.55 -6.86 12.54
CA VAL A 25 12.20 -5.55 11.98
C VAL A 25 10.90 -5.62 11.17
N LEU A 26 10.76 -6.62 10.29
CA LEU A 26 9.54 -6.80 9.49
C LEU A 26 8.32 -7.07 10.37
N ASN A 27 8.46 -7.92 11.40
CA ASN A 27 7.39 -8.21 12.35
C ASN A 27 6.98 -6.96 13.14
N MET A 28 7.95 -6.13 13.52
CA MET A 28 7.68 -4.87 14.21
C MET A 28 6.88 -3.91 13.33
N ARG A 29 7.30 -3.71 12.07
CA ARG A 29 6.60 -2.85 11.11
C ARG A 29 5.17 -3.32 10.85
N LYS A 30 4.98 -4.62 10.63
CA LYS A 30 3.67 -5.23 10.49
C LYS A 30 2.75 -4.92 11.67
N ARG A 31 3.25 -5.03 12.91
CA ARG A 31 2.47 -4.71 14.12
C ARG A 31 2.08 -3.24 14.17
N PHE A 32 2.97 -2.33 13.78
CA PHE A 32 2.61 -0.91 13.71
C PHE A 32 1.50 -0.67 12.68
N GLN A 33 1.58 -1.30 11.50
CA GLN A 33 0.53 -1.19 10.47
C GLN A 33 -0.80 -1.77 10.94
N GLU A 34 -0.80 -2.91 11.62
CA GLU A 34 -2.01 -3.50 12.23
C GLU A 34 -2.66 -2.53 13.23
N VAL A 35 -1.85 -1.83 14.04
CA VAL A 35 -2.34 -0.83 14.99
C VAL A 35 -2.89 0.41 14.29
N MET A 36 -2.25 0.85 13.21
CA MET A 36 -2.67 2.04 12.44
C MET A 36 -3.81 1.77 11.46
N GLN A 37 -4.06 0.50 11.12
CA GLN A 37 -5.05 0.10 10.11
C GLN A 37 -6.44 0.75 10.32
N PRO A 38 -7.04 0.76 11.52
CA PRO A 38 -8.41 1.29 11.68
C PRO A 38 -8.53 2.77 11.29
N GLU A 39 -7.57 3.60 11.74
CA GLU A 39 -7.54 5.03 11.45
C GLU A 39 -7.25 5.28 9.96
N ALA A 40 -6.33 4.52 9.37
CA ALA A 40 -6.04 4.61 7.94
C ALA A 40 -7.26 4.23 7.08
N VAL A 41 -7.99 3.18 7.46
CA VAL A 41 -9.23 2.78 6.79
C VAL A 41 -10.26 3.90 6.86
N GLU A 42 -10.52 4.45 8.05
CA GLU A 42 -11.49 5.54 8.23
C GLU A 42 -11.15 6.76 7.37
N LEU A 43 -9.86 7.14 7.33
CA LEU A 43 -9.39 8.23 6.49
C LEU A 43 -9.65 7.96 5.01
N VAL A 44 -9.33 6.77 4.52
CA VAL A 44 -9.53 6.39 3.11
C VAL A 44 -11.01 6.36 2.75
N GLU A 45 -11.87 5.83 3.63
CA GLU A 45 -13.31 5.85 3.42
C GLU A 45 -13.83 7.28 3.33
N GLY A 46 -13.38 8.17 4.23
CA GLY A 46 -13.74 9.58 4.23
C GLY A 46 -13.27 10.34 2.98
N LEU A 47 -12.05 10.06 2.50
CA LEU A 47 -11.49 10.71 1.31
C LEU A 47 -12.13 10.22 0.00
N THR A 48 -12.55 8.94 -0.04
CA THR A 48 -13.04 8.32 -1.27
C THR A 48 -14.57 8.23 -1.35
N GLY A 49 -15.26 8.44 -0.23
CA GLY A 49 -16.71 8.27 -0.12
C GLY A 49 -17.18 6.81 -0.28
N ARG A 50 -16.26 5.83 -0.18
CA ARG A 50 -16.53 4.41 -0.40
C ARG A 50 -16.01 3.56 0.73
N ARG A 51 -16.73 2.50 1.08
CA ARG A 51 -16.31 1.52 2.09
C ARG A 51 -15.06 0.77 1.65
N VAL A 52 -14.14 0.55 2.58
CA VAL A 52 -13.01 -0.36 2.42
C VAL A 52 -13.49 -1.76 2.78
N ILE A 53 -13.43 -2.69 1.83
CA ILE A 53 -13.83 -4.10 1.98
C ILE A 53 -12.64 -5.04 2.21
N GLY A 54 -11.41 -4.52 2.07
CA GLY A 54 -10.19 -5.28 2.33
C GLY A 54 -8.98 -4.37 2.52
N PHE A 55 -8.08 -4.77 3.41
CA PHE A 55 -6.81 -4.09 3.66
C PHE A 55 -5.67 -5.12 3.63
N MET A 56 -4.58 -4.78 2.95
CA MET A 56 -3.36 -5.58 2.93
C MET A 56 -2.15 -4.67 3.07
N SER A 57 -1.15 -5.16 3.80
CA SER A 57 0.09 -4.43 4.07
C SER A 57 1.28 -5.36 3.84
N GLU A 58 2.35 -4.83 3.25
CA GLU A 58 3.61 -5.55 3.08
C GLU A 58 4.80 -4.62 3.25
N ASN A 59 5.92 -5.15 3.78
CA ASN A 59 7.16 -4.42 3.95
C ASN A 59 8.33 -5.17 3.31
N HIS A 60 9.28 -4.40 2.79
CA HIS A 60 10.54 -4.86 2.24
C HIS A 60 11.69 -4.06 2.85
N ILE A 61 12.82 -4.68 3.15
CA ILE A 61 13.96 -4.00 3.80
C ILE A 61 15.00 -3.49 2.78
N ASP A 62 15.27 -4.21 1.69
CA ASP A 62 16.28 -3.80 0.70
C ASP A 62 15.89 -4.12 -0.76
N PRO A 63 15.20 -3.22 -1.46
CA PRO A 63 15.00 -1.81 -1.09
C PRO A 63 14.02 -1.63 0.06
N ASP A 64 14.19 -0.57 0.87
CA ASP A 64 13.22 -0.23 1.93
C ASP A 64 11.93 0.29 1.31
N LEU A 65 10.87 -0.52 1.37
CA LEU A 65 9.56 -0.24 0.79
C LEU A 65 8.46 -0.72 1.73
N GLY A 66 7.36 0.02 1.77
CA GLY A 66 6.08 -0.43 2.30
C GLY A 66 5.01 -0.32 1.21
N ALA A 67 4.06 -1.24 1.20
CA ALA A 67 2.90 -1.17 0.32
C ALA A 67 1.63 -1.36 1.15
N GLU A 68 0.68 -0.43 0.98
CA GLU A 68 -0.64 -0.51 1.60
C GLU A 68 -1.70 -0.56 0.50
N VAL A 69 -2.56 -1.57 0.56
CA VAL A 69 -3.63 -1.79 -0.42
C VAL A 69 -4.97 -1.73 0.28
N PHE A 70 -5.81 -0.82 -0.18
CA PHE A 70 -7.19 -0.67 0.25
C PHE A 70 -8.11 -1.08 -0.88
N VAL A 71 -8.85 -2.18 -0.70
CA VAL A 71 -9.88 -2.61 -1.64
C VAL A 71 -11.16 -1.88 -1.27
N LEU A 72 -11.69 -1.09 -2.21
CA LEU A 72 -12.93 -0.35 -2.01
C LEU A 72 -14.10 -1.17 -2.54
N GLU A 73 -15.29 -0.93 -2.02
CA GLU A 73 -16.52 -1.39 -2.64
C GLU A 73 -16.60 -0.91 -4.11
N PRO A 74 -17.26 -1.68 -4.99
CA PRO A 74 -17.48 -1.25 -6.37
C PRO A 74 -18.14 0.12 -6.41
N ALA A 75 -17.72 0.97 -7.35
CA ALA A 75 -18.48 2.19 -7.63
C ALA A 75 -19.82 1.79 -8.27
N ASP A 76 -20.89 2.52 -7.94
CA ASP A 76 -22.24 2.27 -8.47
C ASP A 76 -22.33 2.43 -10.01
N GLU A 77 -21.29 2.97 -10.65
CA GLU A 77 -21.12 2.97 -12.10
C GLU A 77 -19.76 2.38 -12.48
N PRO A 78 -19.70 1.35 -13.35
CA PRO A 78 -18.45 0.95 -13.96
C PRO A 78 -17.99 2.12 -14.84
N GLY A 79 -16.93 2.80 -14.41
CA GLY A 79 -16.25 3.78 -15.26
C GLY A 79 -15.93 3.11 -16.59
N GLN A 80 -16.49 3.63 -17.68
CA GLN A 80 -16.09 3.26 -19.03
C GLN A 80 -14.59 3.48 -19.10
N LEU A 81 -13.83 2.38 -19.06
CA LEU A 81 -12.46 2.38 -19.50
C LEU A 81 -12.57 2.62 -21.00
N GLU A 82 -12.32 3.85 -21.44
CA GLU A 82 -12.14 4.13 -22.86
C GLU A 82 -10.96 3.25 -23.32
N GLU A 83 -11.28 2.18 -24.04
CA GLU A 83 -10.32 1.48 -24.87
C GLU A 83 -9.81 2.53 -25.86
N ALA A 84 -8.59 3.02 -25.62
CA ALA A 84 -7.93 3.91 -26.55
C ALA A 84 -7.88 3.21 -27.90
N GLU A 85 -8.65 3.72 -28.87
CA GLU A 85 -8.64 3.24 -30.25
C GLU A 85 -7.19 3.15 -30.73
N SER A 86 -6.73 1.94 -31.03
CA SER A 86 -5.49 1.74 -31.76
C SER A 86 -5.68 2.39 -33.12
N THR A 87 -5.13 3.59 -33.30
CA THR A 87 -5.01 4.18 -34.62
C THR A 87 -4.04 3.29 -35.40
N ASP A 88 -4.60 2.41 -36.23
CA ASP A 88 -3.86 1.69 -37.26
C ASP A 88 -3.14 2.74 -38.12
N ALA A 89 -1.82 2.77 -37.99
CA ALA A 89 -0.96 3.53 -38.87
C ALA A 89 -1.03 2.88 -40.27
N GLN A 90 -1.90 3.43 -41.12
CA GLN A 90 -1.80 3.29 -42.56
C GLN A 90 -0.98 4.46 -43.10
N GLY A 91 0.21 4.14 -43.60
CA GLY A 91 1.11 5.03 -44.31
C GLY A 91 2.29 4.27 -44.89
#